data_AF-A0A831TJL7-F1
#
_entry.id   AF-A0A831TJL7-F1
#
_cell.length_a   1.000
_cell.length_b   1.000
_cell.length_c   1.000
_cell.angle_alpha   90.00
_cell.angle_beta   90.00
_cell.angle_gamma   90.00
#
_symmetry.space_group_name_H-M   'P 1'
#
loop_
_entity.id
_entity.type
_entity.pdbx_description
1 polymer ?
#
loop_
_entity_poly.entity_id
_entity_poly.type
_entity_poly.pdbx_seq_one_letter_code
_entity_poly.pdbx_strand_id
1 'polypeptide(L)' 'MHDKNVNQGEILRCPWHGWEFDITNGKPIFDPHKCLVKTYEVAVEEVEDENSSSVETYSVEVEANHCCLYMTGV' A
#
# COMPACT_ATOMS: atom_id res chain seq x y z
N MET A 1 18.22 4.36 20.19
CA MET A 1 19.33 4.83 19.33
C MET A 1 18.71 4.96 17.95
N HIS A 2 18.32 6.16 17.54
CA HIS A 2 17.71 6.35 16.22
C HIS A 2 18.84 6.35 15.19
N ASP A 3 18.73 5.48 14.19
CA ASP A 3 19.57 5.55 13.00
C ASP A 3 19.39 6.95 12.38
N LYS A 4 20.51 7.64 12.13
CA LYS A 4 20.51 9.03 11.63
C LYS A 4 20.07 9.13 10.16
N ASN A 5 19.85 8.00 9.48
CA ASN A 5 19.52 7.94 8.06
C ASN A 5 18.04 7.70 7.77
N VAL A 6 17.14 7.67 8.76
CA VAL A 6 15.73 7.36 8.50
C VAL A 6 14.82 8.57 8.77
N ASN A 7 14.02 8.95 7.77
CA ASN A 7 13.12 10.09 7.89
C ASN A 7 11.78 9.69 8.54
N GLN A 8 11.15 10.67 9.16
CA GLN A 8 9.83 10.51 9.75
C GLN A 8 8.78 10.30 8.64
N GLY A 9 8.07 9.16 8.70
CA GLY A 9 7.12 8.72 7.66
C GLY A 9 7.60 7.52 6.86
N GLU A 10 8.88 7.17 6.94
CA GLU A 10 9.47 6.04 6.21
C GLU A 10 9.67 4.79 7.10
N ILE A 11 9.20 4.85 8.34
CA ILE A 11 9.25 3.72 9.29
C ILE A 11 7.92 2.97 9.28
N LEU A 12 7.97 1.71 8.84
CA LEU A 12 6.90 0.76 9.06
C LEU A 12 7.07 0.08 10.42
N ARG A 13 6.04 0.14 11.26
CA ARG A 13 6.01 -0.57 12.55
C ARG A 13 5.03 -1.73 12.52
N CYS A 14 5.50 -2.93 12.83
CA CYS A 14 4.66 -4.12 12.98
C CYS A 14 3.71 -3.95 14.19
N PRO A 15 2.38 -4.11 14.03
CA PRO A 15 1.42 -3.88 15.11
C PRO A 15 1.45 -4.94 16.21
N TRP A 16 2.02 -6.12 15.96
CA TRP A 16 2.05 -7.21 16.94
C TRP A 16 3.21 -7.09 17.92
N HIS A 17 4.42 -6.87 17.40
CA HIS A 17 5.65 -6.94 18.21
C HIS A 17 6.42 -5.62 18.26
N GLY A 18 5.96 -4.60 17.54
CA GLY A 18 6.58 -3.28 17.54
C GLY A 18 7.91 -3.18 16.79
N TRP A 19 8.29 -4.19 16.01
CA TRP A 19 9.49 -4.12 15.17
C TRP A 19 9.36 -3.04 14.10
N GLU A 20 10.45 -2.34 13.86
CA GLU A 20 10.53 -1.19 12.97
C GLU A 20 11.45 -1.48 11.81
N PHE A 21 11.03 -1.05 10.62
CA PHE A 21 11.73 -1.24 9.36
C PHE A 21 11.71 0.03 8.53
N ASP A 22 12.81 0.30 7.84
CA ASP A 22 12.88 1.32 6.80
C ASP A 22 12.14 0.82 5.55
N ILE A 23 11.04 1.48 5.19
CA ILE A 23 10.17 1.08 4.07
C ILE A 23 10.89 1.16 2.71
N THR A 24 11.94 1.98 2.59
CA THR A 24 12.67 2.19 1.34
C THR A 24 13.55 1.00 0.96
N ASN A 25 13.98 0.21 1.93
CA ASN A 25 14.97 -0.86 1.72
C ASN A 25 14.70 -2.15 2.52
N GLY A 26 13.68 -2.19 3.37
CA GLY A 26 13.29 -3.36 4.15
C GLY A 26 14.24 -3.74 5.29
N LYS A 27 15.20 -2.89 5.64
CA LYS A 27 16.13 -3.15 6.74
C LYS A 27 15.48 -2.87 8.10
N PRO A 28 15.76 -3.69 9.11
CA PRO A 28 15.26 -3.49 10.46
C PRO A 28 16.07 -2.38 11.16
N ILE A 29 15.40 -1.58 11.98
CA ILE A 29 16.05 -0.51 12.75
C ILE A 29 16.77 -1.07 14.00
N PHE A 30 16.27 -2.17 14.55
CA PHE A 30 16.73 -2.72 15.83
C PHE A 30 17.93 -3.69 15.70
N ASP A 31 18.09 -4.37 14.56
CA ASP A 31 19.18 -5.33 14.33
C ASP A 31 19.46 -5.50 12.81
N PRO A 32 20.26 -4.61 12.20
CA PRO A 32 20.46 -4.55 10.75
C PRO A 32 21.09 -5.81 10.10
N HIS A 33 21.50 -6.81 10.90
CA HIS A 33 22.16 -8.01 10.41
C HIS A 33 21.34 -9.30 10.52
N LYS A 34 20.12 -9.26 11.09
CA LYS A 34 19.41 -10.52 11.43
C LYS A 34 18.06 -10.75 10.77
N CYS A 35 17.40 -9.73 10.22
CA CYS A 35 16.07 -9.91 9.64
C CYS A 35 15.78 -8.87 8.57
N LEU A 36 15.74 -9.27 7.30
CA LEU A 36 15.24 -8.41 6.23
C LEU A 36 13.79 -8.78 5.92
N VAL A 37 12.96 -7.77 5.64
CA VAL A 37 11.67 -8.00 4.99
C VAL A 37 11.85 -7.93 3.48
N LYS A 38 11.02 -8.67 2.74
CA LYS A 38 11.06 -8.67 1.28
C LYS A 38 10.64 -7.30 0.74
N THR A 39 11.41 -6.77 -0.19
CA THR A 39 11.08 -5.56 -0.95
C THR A 39 10.56 -5.92 -2.34
N TYR A 40 9.82 -4.99 -2.92
CA TYR A 40 9.28 -5.08 -4.26
C TYR A 40 9.60 -3.78 -5.00
N GLU A 41 10.04 -3.89 -6.25
CA GLU A 41 10.19 -2.72 -7.10
C GLU A 41 8.80 -2.17 -7.44
N VAL A 42 8.65 -0.86 -7.30
CA VAL A 42 7.42 -0.14 -7.60
C VAL A 42 7.77 1.10 -8.41
N ALA A 43 6.89 1.47 -9.33
CA ALA A 43 6.98 2.69 -10.10
C ALA A 43 5.63 3.41 -10.04
N VAL A 44 5.67 4.74 -10.07
CA VAL A 44 4.47 5.56 -10.29
C VAL A 44 4.44 5.88 -11.78
N GLU A 45 3.41 5.39 -12.46
CA GLU A 45 3.17 5.73 -13.86
C GLU A 45 2.34 7.01 -13.93
N GLU A 46 2.81 7.99 -14.70
CA GLU A 46 2.01 9.16 -15.05
C GLU A 46 0.94 8.70 -16.04
N VAL A 47 -0.29 8.58 -15.55
CA VAL A 47 -1.45 8.35 -16.39
C VAL A 47 -1.86 9.68 -17.01
N GLU A 48 -1.45 9.92 -18.26
CA GLU A 48 -1.77 11.11 -19.05
C GLU A 48 -3.26 11.20 -19.45
N ASP A 49 -4.12 10.37 -18.86
CA ASP A 49 -5.56 10.40 -19.08
C ASP A 49 -6.29 10.93 -17.84
N GLU A 50 -6.98 12.04 -18.04
CA GLU A 50 -7.98 12.62 -17.11
C GLU A 50 -9.21 11.71 -16.89
N ASN A 51 -9.16 10.49 -17.46
CA ASN A 51 -10.08 9.37 -17.25
C ASN A 51 -9.35 8.09 -16.79
N SER A 52 -8.20 8.21 -16.12
CA SER A 52 -7.51 7.08 -15.49
C SER A 52 -8.13 6.69 -14.15
N SER A 53 -9.42 6.38 -14.19
CA SER A 53 -9.89 5.22 -13.45
C SER A 53 -9.99 4.08 -14.46
N SER A 54 -8.87 3.42 -14.74
CA SER A 54 -8.87 2.12 -15.46
C SER A 54 -9.67 1.03 -14.72
N VAL A 55 -10.30 1.38 -13.59
CA VAL A 55 -11.19 0.52 -12.82
C VAL A 55 -12.60 0.70 -13.37
N GLU A 56 -13.15 -0.39 -13.89
CA GLU A 56 -14.55 -0.44 -14.30
C GLU A 56 -15.44 -0.03 -13.11
N THR A 57 -16.27 0.98 -13.32
CA THR A 57 -17.23 1.45 -12.33
C THR A 57 -18.63 1.05 -12.76
N TYR A 58 -19.38 0.43 -11.86
CA TYR A 58 -20.76 0.02 -12.09
C TYR A 58 -21.68 0.83 -11.20
N SER A 59 -22.90 1.11 -11.69
CA SER A 59 -23.94 1.66 -10.82
C SER A 59 -24.32 0.62 -9.76
N VAL A 60 -24.46 1.09 -8.51
CA VAL A 60 -24.87 0.27 -7.37
C VAL A 60 -26.13 0.86 -6.73
N GLU A 61 -27.10 0.00 -6.46
CA GLU A 61 -28.32 0.36 -5.73
C GLU A 61 -28.52 -0.60 -4.55
N VAL A 62 -29.13 -0.11 -3.46
CA VAL A 62 -29.45 -0.92 -2.28
C VAL A 62 -30.89 -1.39 -2.38
N GLU A 63 -31.10 -2.69 -2.54
CA GLU A 63 -32.41 -3.32 -2.57
C GLU A 63 -32.59 -4.23 -1.34
N ALA A 64 -33.50 -3.83 -0.45
CA ALA A 64 -33.69 -4.42 0.87
C ALA A 64 -32.39 -4.44 1.71
N ASN A 65 -31.72 -5.59 1.79
CA ASN A 65 -30.48 -5.78 2.57
C ASN A 65 -29.27 -6.15 1.68
N HIS A 66 -29.35 -5.89 0.37
CA HIS A 66 -28.30 -6.25 -0.59
C HIS A 66 -27.86 -5.02 -1.41
N CYS A 67 -26.57 -4.94 -1.73
CA CYS A 67 -26.05 -4.05 -2.77
C CYS A 67 -26.13 -4.78 -4.12
N CYS A 68 -26.91 -4.25 -5.06
CA CYS A 68 -27.07 -4.74 -6.42
C CYS A 68 -26.19 -3.92 -7.37
N LEU A 69 -25.34 -4.59 -8.14
CA LEU A 69 -24.47 -3.98 -9.15
C LEU A 69 -25.08 -4.21 -10.54
N TYR A 70 -25.18 -3.17 -11.37
CA TYR A 70 -25.71 -3.29 -12.73
C TYR A 70 -24.57 -3.22 -13.74
N MET A 71 -24.29 -4.37 -14.38
CA MET A 71 -23.32 -4.48 -15.45
C MET A 71 -24.05 -4.43 -16.80
N THR A 72 -24.34 -3.23 -17.31
CA THR A 72 -24.99 -3.08 -18.62
C THR A 72 -23.94 -3.06 -19.75
N GLY A 73 -23.87 -4.14 -20.52
CA GLY A 73 -23.26 -4.16 -21.86
C GLY A 73 -21.91 -4.86 -21.99
N VAL A 74 -21.95 -6.14 -22.39
CA VAL A 74 -20.99 -6.71 -23.35
C VAL A 74 -21.68 -6.73 -24.71
#